data_AF-A0A0S8ACI3-F1
#
_entry.id   AF-A0A0S8ACI3-F1
#
_cell.length_a   1.000
_cell.length_b   1.000
_cell.length_c   1.000
_cell.angle_alpha   90.00
_cell.angle_beta   90.00
_cell.angle_gamma   90.00
#
_symmetry.space_group_name_H-M   'P 1'
#
loop_
_entity.id
_entity.type
_entity.pdbx_description
1 polymer ?
#
loop_
_entity_poly.entity_id
_entity_poly.type
_entity_poly.pdbx_seq_one_letter_code
_entity_poly.pdbx_strand_id
1 'polypeptide(L)'
;MSFEKTIGIDELEDRTPRAVVLADGTPVCLVRAGSTVYALLDRCSHAEFPMSEGDVVDDVVIECPLHGAQFDLRDGRALEPPADEPLVMCDVRIEQGTVYVRPPA
;
A
#
# COMPACT_ATOMS: atom_id res chain seq x y z
N MET A 1 -1.07 -17.61 0.85
CA MET A 1 -2.39 -17.11 0.42
C MET A 1 -2.44 -17.00 -1.11
N SER A 2 -3.61 -16.90 -1.74
CA SER A 2 -3.76 -16.76 -3.21
C SER A 2 -3.83 -15.30 -3.64
N PHE A 3 -3.66 -15.04 -4.94
CA PHE A 3 -3.99 -13.73 -5.52
C PHE A 3 -5.50 -13.55 -5.57
N GLU A 4 -5.98 -12.41 -5.07
CA GLU A 4 -7.38 -12.01 -5.06
C GLU A 4 -7.60 -10.81 -5.95
N LYS A 5 -8.70 -10.82 -6.69
CA LYS A 5 -9.11 -9.71 -7.53
C LYS A 5 -9.52 -8.52 -6.67
N THR A 6 -9.02 -7.34 -6.99
CA THR A 6 -9.40 -6.09 -6.32
C THR A 6 -10.11 -5.14 -7.30
N ILE A 7 -9.41 -4.13 -7.80
CA ILE A 7 -9.93 -3.01 -8.58
C ILE A 7 -9.22 -2.89 -9.94
N GLY A 8 -9.76 -2.12 -10.88
CA GLY A 8 -9.05 -1.74 -12.10
C GLY A 8 -7.91 -0.74 -11.83
N ILE A 9 -6.79 -0.84 -12.56
CA ILE A 9 -5.69 0.12 -12.46
C ILE A 9 -6.11 1.55 -12.83
N ASP A 10 -7.10 1.67 -13.72
CA ASP A 10 -7.64 2.97 -14.16
C ASP A 10 -8.51 3.65 -13.09
N GLU A 11 -8.95 2.90 -12.08
CA GLU A 11 -9.68 3.43 -10.92
C GLU A 11 -8.74 3.90 -9.80
N LEU A 12 -7.43 3.59 -9.91
CA LEU A 12 -6.40 4.12 -9.02
C LEU A 12 -5.92 5.46 -9.59
N GLU A 13 -6.09 6.53 -8.83
CA GLU A 13 -5.45 7.80 -9.17
C GLU A 13 -3.92 7.69 -8.96
N ASP A 14 -3.16 8.40 -9.79
CA ASP A 14 -1.71 8.36 -9.69
C ASP A 14 -1.24 9.01 -8.38
N ARG A 15 -0.39 8.29 -7.64
CA ARG A 15 0.20 8.70 -6.36
C ARG A 15 -0.84 9.04 -5.28
N THR A 16 -2.02 8.44 -5.35
CA THR A 16 -3.06 8.54 -4.32
C THR A 16 -3.27 7.18 -3.66
N PRO A 17 -3.11 7.06 -2.34
CA PRO A 17 -3.41 5.83 -1.62
C PRO A 17 -4.89 5.45 -1.71
N ARG A 18 -5.17 4.15 -1.84
CA ARG A 18 -6.52 3.62 -1.96
C ARG A 18 -6.72 2.38 -1.09
N ALA A 19 -7.66 2.47 -0.16
CA ALA A 19 -8.09 1.34 0.65
C ALA A 19 -8.89 0.32 -0.19
N VAL A 20 -8.59 -0.96 0.00
CA VAL A 20 -9.40 -2.11 -0.42
C VAL A 20 -9.44 -3.15 0.71
N VAL A 21 -10.45 -4.01 0.71
CA VAL A 21 -10.59 -5.10 1.68
C VAL A 21 -10.68 -6.41 0.93
N LEU A 22 -9.81 -7.38 1.26
CA LEU A 22 -9.81 -8.72 0.67
C LEU A 22 -10.99 -9.56 1.20
N ALA A 23 -11.24 -10.72 0.60
CA ALA A 23 -12.41 -11.54 0.95
C ALA A 23 -12.37 -12.05 2.40
N ASP A 24 -11.19 -12.20 2.98
CA ASP A 24 -10.97 -12.60 4.38
C ASP A 24 -11.05 -11.44 5.38
N GLY A 25 -11.29 -10.21 4.91
CA GLY A 25 -11.35 -9.01 5.74
C GLY A 25 -10.01 -8.30 5.92
N THR A 26 -8.93 -8.77 5.30
CA THR A 26 -7.62 -8.12 5.37
C THR A 26 -7.66 -6.75 4.68
N PRO A 27 -7.36 -5.64 5.40
CA PRO A 27 -7.32 -4.31 4.81
C PRO A 27 -5.98 -4.07 4.11
N VAL A 28 -6.03 -3.57 2.87
CA VAL A 28 -4.86 -3.34 2.02
C VAL A 28 -4.91 -1.91 1.48
N CYS A 29 -3.77 -1.23 1.53
CA CYS A 29 -3.55 0.04 0.86
C CYS A 29 -2.87 -0.21 -0.49
N LEU A 30 -3.49 0.28 -1.57
CA LEU A 30 -2.94 0.28 -2.92
C LEU A 30 -2.42 1.66 -3.28
N VAL A 31 -1.25 1.74 -3.89
CA VAL A 31 -0.71 2.98 -4.45
C VAL A 31 -0.26 2.74 -5.88
N ARG A 32 -0.79 3.51 -6.83
CA ARG A 32 -0.29 3.53 -8.21
C ARG A 32 0.79 4.60 -8.34
N ALA A 33 1.93 4.26 -8.93
CA ALA A 33 2.93 5.21 -9.38
C ALA A 33 3.27 4.92 -10.85
N GLY A 34 2.72 5.75 -11.76
CA GLY A 34 2.76 5.50 -13.19
C GLY A 34 2.05 4.18 -13.55
N SER A 35 2.80 3.24 -14.11
CA SER A 35 2.28 1.91 -14.49
C SER A 35 2.45 0.84 -13.40
N THR A 36 3.11 1.17 -12.29
CA THR A 36 3.37 0.24 -11.20
C THR A 36 2.33 0.42 -10.11
N VAL A 37 1.89 -0.68 -9.50
CA VAL A 37 1.03 -0.67 -8.32
C VAL A 37 1.77 -1.36 -7.18
N TYR A 38 1.85 -0.67 -6.06
CA TYR A 38 2.36 -1.19 -4.79
C TYR A 38 1.18 -1.51 -3.88
N ALA A 39 1.34 -2.54 -3.05
CA ALA A 39 0.35 -2.92 -2.07
C ALA A 39 1.02 -3.24 -0.74
N LEU A 40 0.39 -2.82 0.34
CA LEU A 40 0.79 -3.10 1.72
C LEU A 40 -0.47 -3.35 2.56
N LEU A 41 -0.32 -4.01 3.71
CA LEU A 41 -1.37 -4.00 4.71
C LEU A 41 -1.67 -2.55 5.10
N ASP A 42 -2.95 -2.21 5.24
CA ASP A 42 -3.38 -0.84 5.50
C ASP A 42 -3.18 -0.44 6.97
N ARG A 43 -1.94 -0.55 7.45
CA ARG A 43 -1.55 -0.34 8.84
C ARG A 43 -0.11 0.15 8.91
N CYS A 44 0.07 1.33 9.49
CA CYS A 44 1.38 1.85 9.83
C CYS A 44 2.06 0.91 10.86
N SER A 45 3.33 0.56 10.64
CA SER A 45 4.10 -0.30 11.55
C SER A 45 4.34 0.33 12.93
N HIS A 46 4.21 1.66 13.07
CA HIS A 46 4.38 2.37 14.34
C HIS A 46 3.15 2.29 15.26
N ALA A 47 1.94 2.54 14.74
CA ALA A 47 0.73 2.68 15.56
C ALA A 47 -0.56 2.16 14.89
N GLU A 48 -0.44 1.24 13.93
CA GLU A 48 -1.55 0.57 13.23
C GLU A 48 -2.57 1.51 12.56
N PHE A 49 -2.21 2.76 12.29
CA PHE A 49 -3.07 3.72 11.60
C PHE A 49 -3.18 3.39 10.10
N PRO A 50 -4.34 3.58 9.45
CA PRO A 50 -4.49 3.33 8.01
C PRO A 50 -3.52 4.16 7.17
N MET A 51 -2.70 3.50 6.36
CA MET A 51 -1.78 4.16 5.44
C MET A 51 -2.51 4.70 4.20
N SER A 52 -3.69 4.16 3.89
CA SER A 52 -4.58 4.64 2.84
C SER A 52 -5.16 6.03 3.11
N GLU A 53 -5.08 6.51 4.35
CA GLU A 53 -5.40 7.90 4.72
C GLU A 53 -4.19 8.84 4.63
N GLY A 54 -3.01 8.32 4.24
CA GLY A 54 -1.80 9.09 4.05
C GLY A 54 -1.65 9.70 2.67
N ASP A 55 -0.46 10.24 2.43
CA ASP A 55 -0.09 10.87 1.16
C ASP A 55 1.19 10.24 0.59
N VAL A 56 1.33 10.28 -0.73
CA VAL A 56 2.58 9.89 -1.41
C VAL A 56 3.44 11.14 -1.61
N VAL A 57 4.62 11.14 -1.00
CA VAL A 57 5.67 12.13 -1.17
C VAL A 57 6.81 11.54 -2.03
N ASP A 58 7.60 12.38 -2.68
CA ASP A 58 8.81 11.97 -3.43
C ASP A 58 8.61 10.75 -4.38
N ASP A 59 7.47 10.72 -5.07
CA ASP A 59 6.98 9.73 -6.05
C ASP A 59 6.73 8.29 -5.55
N VAL A 60 7.56 7.77 -4.66
CA VAL A 60 7.49 6.38 -4.16
C VAL A 60 7.65 6.28 -2.65
N VAL A 61 7.43 7.37 -1.92
CA VAL A 61 7.44 7.40 -0.45
C VAL A 61 6.03 7.66 0.04
N ILE A 62 5.53 6.85 0.98
CA ILE A 62 4.23 7.07 1.60
C ILE A 62 4.43 7.60 3.02
N GLU A 63 3.71 8.66 3.37
CA GLU A 63 3.72 9.29 4.68
C GLU A 63 2.47 8.91 5.47
N CYS A 64 2.66 8.44 6.70
CA CYS A 64 1.59 8.18 7.65
C CYS A 64 1.02 9.51 8.17
N PRO A 65 -0.29 9.76 8.05
CA PRO A 65 -0.89 11.05 8.37
C PRO A 65 -0.93 11.34 9.88
N LEU A 66 -0.75 10.32 10.72
CA LEU A 66 -0.86 10.46 12.17
C LEU A 66 0.36 11.17 12.79
N HIS A 67 1.57 10.70 12.47
CA HIS A 67 2.81 11.20 13.08
C HIS A 67 3.94 11.46 12.07
N GLY A 68 3.68 11.32 10.76
CA GLY A 68 4.64 11.65 9.71
C GLY A 68 5.71 10.58 9.43
N ALA A 69 5.54 9.34 9.93
CA ALA A 69 6.45 8.25 9.56
C ALA A 69 6.41 8.02 8.04
N GLN A 70 7.57 7.94 7.40
CA GLN A 70 7.67 7.75 5.96
C GLN A 70 8.24 6.38 5.60
N PHE A 71 7.77 5.82 4.50
CA PHE A 71 8.15 4.48 4.05
C PHE A 71 8.35 4.42 2.55
N ASP A 72 9.33 3.64 2.10
CA ASP A 72 9.55 3.37 0.68
C ASP A 72 8.50 2.36 0.17
N LEU A 73 7.68 2.73 -0.81
CA LEU A 73 6.62 1.86 -1.34
C LEU A 73 7.14 0.61 -2.05
N ARG A 74 8.43 0.55 -2.40
CA ARG A 74 9.01 -0.59 -3.14
C ARG A 74 9.27 -1.80 -2.26
N ASP A 75 9.65 -1.56 -1.00
CA ASP A 75 10.06 -2.62 -0.06
C ASP A 75 9.50 -2.44 1.36
N GLY A 76 8.79 -1.34 1.62
CA GLY A 76 8.15 -1.03 2.90
C GLY A 76 9.09 -0.47 3.95
N ARG A 77 10.40 -0.32 3.67
CA ARG A 77 11.36 0.12 4.70
C ARG A 77 11.00 1.49 5.25
N ALA A 78 11.15 1.66 6.56
CA ALA A 78 11.02 2.96 7.19
C ALA A 78 12.16 3.88 6.74
N LEU A 79 11.82 5.13 6.45
CA LEU A 79 12.72 6.18 6.00
C LEU A 79 12.82 7.31 7.03
N GLU A 80 11.69 7.68 7.62
CA GLU A 80 11.61 8.73 8.63
C GLU A 80 10.87 8.24 9.90
N PRO A 81 11.33 8.66 11.09
CA PRO A 81 10.72 8.28 12.36
C PRO A 81 9.27 8.81 12.46
N PRO A 82 8.43 8.27 13.35
CA PRO A 82 8.77 7.37 14.47
C PRO A 82 8.75 5.87 14.18
N ALA A 83 8.58 5.44 12.92
CA ALA A 83 8.62 4.02 12.59
C ALA A 83 10.06 3.53 12.40
N ASP A 84 10.39 2.38 12.98
CA ASP A 84 11.67 1.69 12.77
C ASP A 84 11.52 0.36 12.01
N GLU A 85 10.32 -0.22 12.02
CA GLU A 85 9.99 -1.48 11.34
C GLU A 85 9.36 -1.21 9.96
N PRO A 86 9.62 -2.06 8.95
CA PRO A 86 9.03 -1.91 7.63
C PRO A 86 7.52 -2.14 7.64
N LEU A 87 6.84 -1.57 6.66
CA LEU A 87 5.47 -1.94 6.31
C LEU A 87 5.41 -3.39 5.83
N VAL A 88 4.29 -4.03 6.12
CA VAL A 88 4.02 -5.40 5.65
C VAL A 88 3.53 -5.34 4.21
N MET A 89 4.41 -5.68 3.28
CA MET A 89 4.13 -5.62 1.84
C MET A 89 3.26 -6.78 1.35
N CYS A 90 2.44 -6.52 0.34
CA CYS A 90 1.67 -7.53 -0.38
C CYS A 90 2.19 -7.67 -1.81
N ASP A 91 2.11 -8.88 -2.37
CA ASP A 91 2.44 -9.09 -3.77
C ASP A 91 1.33 -8.55 -4.67
N VAL A 92 1.72 -7.90 -5.77
CA VAL A 92 0.80 -7.35 -6.76
C VAL A 92 1.01 -8.01 -8.11
N ARG A 93 -0.10 -8.27 -8.81
CA ARG A 93 -0.10 -8.66 -10.22
C ARG A 93 -1.18 -7.91 -10.97
N ILE A 94 -0.87 -7.46 -12.19
CA ILE A 94 -1.83 -6.78 -13.06
C ILE A 94 -2.12 -7.67 -14.26
N GLU A 95 -3.39 -8.02 -14.47
CA GLU A 95 -3.84 -8.81 -15.62
C GLU A 95 -5.03 -8.13 -16.27
N GLN A 96 -4.92 -7.82 -17.57
CA GLN A 96 -5.98 -7.16 -18.34
C GLN A 96 -6.54 -5.88 -17.67
N GLY A 97 -5.64 -5.08 -17.07
CA GLY A 97 -6.01 -3.85 -16.36
C GLY A 97 -6.62 -4.06 -14.97
N THR A 98 -6.73 -5.30 -14.50
CA THR A 98 -7.21 -5.61 -13.15
C THR A 98 -6.03 -5.84 -12.20
N VAL A 99 -6.09 -5.23 -11.01
CA VAL A 99 -5.12 -5.42 -9.94
C VAL A 99 -5.51 -6.62 -9.08
N TYR A 100 -4.56 -7.53 -8.90
CA TYR A 100 -4.66 -8.67 -8.01
C TYR A 100 -3.64 -8.54 -6.89
N VAL A 101 -4.06 -8.83 -5.66
CA VAL A 101 -3.23 -8.73 -4.46
C VAL A 101 -3.11 -10.09 -3.80
N ARG A 102 -1.92 -10.43 -3.33
CA ARG A 102 -1.70 -11.56 -2.42
C ARG A 102 -1.05 -11.04 -1.12
N PRO A 103 -1.73 -11.12 0.03
CA PRO A 103 -1.13 -10.80 1.31
C PRO A 103 -0.02 -11.80 1.68
N PRO A 104 0.93 -11.41 2.55
CA PRO A 104 2.00 -12.30 3.00
C PRO A 104 1.43 -13.49 3.77
N ALA A 105 2.17 -14.61 3.74
CA ALA A 105 1.73 -15.90 4.28
C ALA A 105 1.64 -15.96 5.80
#